data_AF-A0A2J0LT87-F1
#
_entry.id   AF-A0A2J0LT87-F1
#
_cell.length_a   1.000
_cell.length_b   1.000
_cell.length_c   1.000
_cell.angle_alpha   90.00
_cell.angle_beta   90.00
_cell.angle_gamma   90.00
#
_symmetry.space_group_name_H-M   'P 1'
#
loop_
_entity.id
_entity.type
_entity.pdbx_description
1 polymer ?
#
loop_
_entity_poly.entity_id
_entity_poly.type
_entity_poly.pdbx_seq_one_letter_code
_entity_poly.pdbx_strand_id
1 'polypeptide(L)'
;MNNIFPISTVYAGVISDAPPLTSLLSNVLNFVLSIVGVLGILGLVVSGIVYITASGSEERMQTAKKIALESGIGITIALISLILTGQLASFFQ
;
A
#
# COMPACT_ATOMS: atom_id res chain seq x y z
N MET A 1 25.74 21.56 52.88
CA MET A 1 24.78 22.37 52.12
C MET A 1 24.18 21.46 51.05
N ASN A 2 22.88 21.25 51.15
CA ASN A 2 22.09 20.36 50.32
C ASN A 2 21.82 21.01 48.96
N ASN A 3 22.29 20.41 47.87
CA ASN A 3 21.75 20.69 46.54
C ASN A 3 20.57 19.71 46.30
N ILE A 4 19.41 20.04 46.86
CA ILE A 4 18.20 19.20 47.00
C ILE A 4 17.22 19.27 45.82
N PHE A 5 17.66 19.69 44.64
CA PHE A 5 16.77 19.74 43.47
C PHE A 5 17.47 19.26 42.20
N PRO A 6 17.49 17.94 41.92
CA PRO A 6 17.45 17.46 40.55
C PRO A 6 16.01 17.61 40.03
N ILE A 7 15.51 18.84 39.92
CA ILE A 7 14.17 19.06 39.36
C ILE A 7 14.27 18.91 37.85
N SER A 8 13.61 17.86 37.38
CA SER A 8 13.19 17.58 36.03
C SER A 8 14.32 17.05 35.12
N THR A 9 14.31 15.80 34.66
CA THR A 9 13.17 15.07 34.07
C THR A 9 12.17 15.98 33.34
N VAL A 10 12.65 17.04 32.72
CA VAL A 10 12.21 17.32 31.36
C VAL A 10 13.35 16.77 30.48
N TYR A 11 13.60 15.46 30.50
CA TYR A 11 13.02 14.59 29.48
C TYR A 11 11.70 15.13 28.91
N ALA A 12 11.76 16.31 28.29
CA ALA A 12 11.18 16.39 26.97
C ALA A 12 11.97 15.33 26.23
N GLY A 13 11.43 14.10 26.24
CA GLY A 13 11.56 13.27 25.08
C GLY A 13 11.10 14.18 23.97
N VAL A 14 12.05 14.89 23.38
CA VAL A 14 11.89 15.40 22.04
C VAL A 14 11.31 14.22 21.29
N ILE A 15 10.36 14.53 20.43
CA ILE A 15 9.63 13.59 19.58
C ILE A 15 10.66 13.00 18.58
N SER A 16 11.69 12.32 19.08
CA SER A 16 12.84 11.72 18.40
C SER A 16 12.66 10.23 18.25
N ASP A 17 11.81 9.62 19.08
CA ASP A 17 11.40 8.22 18.94
C ASP A 17 10.05 8.08 18.20
N ALA A 18 9.38 9.20 17.90
CA ALA A 18 8.25 9.13 16.99
C ALA A 18 8.81 8.79 15.60
N PRO A 19 8.34 7.69 14.98
CA PRO A 19 8.74 7.41 13.61
C PRO A 19 8.37 8.63 12.78
N PRO A 20 9.29 9.15 11.95
CA PRO A 20 8.96 10.28 11.09
C PRO A 20 7.70 9.94 10.30
N LEU A 21 6.84 10.93 10.05
CA LEU A 21 5.55 10.73 9.40
C LEU A 21 5.69 9.94 8.08
N THR A 22 6.83 10.10 7.41
CA THR A 22 7.25 9.35 6.23
C THR A 22 7.37 7.84 6.47
N SER A 23 7.90 7.39 7.60
CA SER A 23 8.03 5.97 7.97
C SER A 23 6.68 5.33 8.26
N LEU A 24 5.80 5.99 9.02
CA LEU A 24 4.45 5.48 9.27
C LEU A 24 3.66 5.36 7.96
N LEU A 25 3.70 6.40 7.13
CA LEU A 25 3.00 6.42 5.86
C LEU A 25 3.54 5.34 4.92
N SER A 26 4.86 5.17 4.84
CA SER A 26 5.48 4.13 4.02
C SER A 26 5.09 2.73 4.49
N ASN A 27 4.98 2.50 5.80
CA ASN A 27 4.62 1.18 6.32
C ASN A 27 3.16 0.83 5.99
N VAL A 28 2.24 1.78 6.16
CA VAL A 28 0.83 1.63 5.77
C VAL A 28 0.70 1.43 4.27
N LEU A 29 1.45 2.20 3.47
CA LEU A 29 1.43 2.08 2.01
C LEU A 29 1.90 0.69 1.57
N ASN A 30 3.02 0.20 2.11
CA ASN A 30 3.54 -1.13 1.82
C ASN A 30 2.56 -2.24 2.22
N PHE A 31 1.86 -2.08 3.35
CA PHE A 31 0.81 -3.00 3.76
C PHE A 31 -0.34 -3.06 2.75
N VAL A 32 -0.86 -1.89 2.34
CA VAL A 32 -1.93 -1.81 1.34
C VAL A 32 -1.47 -2.36 -0.01
N LEU A 33 -0.26 -2.02 -0.46
CA LEU A 33 0.33 -2.54 -1.70
C LEU A 33 0.51 -4.05 -1.67
N SER A 34 0.92 -4.61 -0.53
CA SER A 34 1.04 -6.07 -0.39
C SER A 34 -0.32 -6.74 -0.58
N ILE A 35 -1.38 -6.20 0.01
CA ILE A 35 -2.73 -6.75 -0.13
C ILE A 35 -3.21 -6.60 -1.58
N VAL A 36 -3.07 -5.42 -2.17
CA VAL A 36 -3.50 -5.14 -3.54
C VAL A 36 -2.72 -5.98 -4.54
N GLY A 37 -1.42 -6.19 -4.35
CA GLY A 37 -0.60 -7.04 -5.21
C GLY A 37 -1.07 -8.50 -5.19
N VAL A 38 -1.34 -9.05 -4.01
CA VAL A 38 -1.85 -10.42 -3.88
C VAL A 38 -3.26 -10.54 -4.48
N LEU A 39 -4.17 -9.63 -4.13
CA LEU A 39 -5.54 -9.63 -4.67
C LEU A 39 -5.55 -9.41 -6.18
N GLY A 40 -4.67 -8.57 -6.71
CA GLY A 40 -4.53 -8.31 -8.14
C GLY A 40 -4.08 -9.55 -8.91
N ILE A 41 -3.13 -10.32 -8.38
CA ILE A 41 -2.71 -11.59 -9.00
C ILE A 41 -3.86 -12.60 -8.95
N LEU A 42 -4.54 -12.73 -7.80
CA LEU A 42 -5.69 -13.63 -7.65
C LEU A 42 -6.83 -13.28 -8.61
N GLY A 43 -7.17 -11.99 -8.73
CA GLY A 43 -8.19 -11.50 -9.66
C GLY A 43 -7.85 -11.80 -11.11
N LEU A 44 -6.58 -11.65 -11.50
CA LEU A 44 -6.11 -12.03 -12.84
C LEU A 44 -6.24 -13.54 -13.07
N VAL A 45 -5.84 -14.38 -12.11
CA VAL A 45 -5.98 -15.84 -12.23
C VAL A 45 -7.45 -16.25 -12.37
N VAL A 46 -8.33 -15.72 -11.51
CA VAL A 46 -9.77 -16.00 -11.57
C VAL A 46 -10.35 -15.56 -12.90
N SER A 47 -10.00 -14.36 -13.38
CA SER A 47 -10.45 -13.87 -14.68
C SER A 47 -10.00 -14.78 -15.83
N GLY A 48 -8.78 -15.30 -15.77
CA GLY A 48 -8.24 -16.23 -16.77
C GLY A 48 -9.00 -17.55 -16.78
N ILE A 49 -9.27 -18.14 -15.61
CA ILE A 49 -10.03 -19.39 -15.48
C ILE A 49 -11.45 -19.22 -16.02
N VAL A 50 -12.12 -18.12 -15.69
CA VAL A 50 -13.49 -17.84 -16.17
C VAL A 50 -13.48 -17.59 -17.68
N TYR A 51 -12.46 -16.91 -18.21
CA TYR A 51 -12.33 -16.66 -19.65
C TYR A 51 -12.19 -17.95 -20.47
N ILE A 52 -11.29 -18.86 -20.05
CA ILE A 52 -11.06 -20.13 -20.76
C ILE A 52 -12.24 -21.11 -20.59
N THR A 53 -12.95 -21.06 -19.46
CA THR A 53 -14.09 -21.95 -19.16
C THR A 53 -15.42 -21.40 -19.70
N ALA A 54 -15.42 -20.23 -20.35
CA ALA A 54 -16.65 -19.60 -20.82
C ALA A 54 -17.38 -20.40 -21.92
N SER A 55 -16.72 -21.35 -22.60
CA SER A 55 -17.32 -22.29 -23.58
C SER A 55 -18.28 -21.65 -24.59
N GLY A 56 -18.04 -20.39 -24.99
CA GLY A 56 -18.86 -19.65 -25.95
C GLY A 56 -20.01 -18.81 -25.35
N SER A 57 -20.18 -18.81 -24.02
CA SER A 57 -21.08 -17.88 -23.32
C SER A 57 -20.51 -16.46 -23.37
N GLU A 58 -21.16 -15.58 -24.13
CA GLU A 58 -20.77 -14.18 -24.25
C GLU A 58 -20.82 -13.44 -22.92
N GLU A 59 -21.80 -13.76 -22.07
CA GLU A 59 -21.96 -13.21 -20.73
C GLU A 59 -20.75 -13.53 -19.82
N ARG A 60 -20.28 -14.78 -19.82
CA ARG A 60 -19.11 -15.18 -19.02
C ARG A 60 -17.83 -14.58 -19.56
N MET A 61 -17.73 -14.44 -20.88
CA MET A 61 -16.58 -13.81 -21.52
C MET A 61 -16.50 -12.32 -21.20
N GLN A 62 -17.63 -11.59 -21.19
CA GLN A 62 -17.68 -10.20 -20.72
C GLN A 62 -17.33 -10.08 -19.24
N THR A 63 -17.88 -10.96 -18.40
CA THR A 63 -17.62 -10.96 -16.96
C THR A 63 -16.13 -11.19 -16.67
N ALA A 64 -15.50 -12.15 -17.34
CA ALA A 64 -14.08 -12.41 -17.21
C ALA A 64 -13.23 -11.18 -17.59
N LYS A 65 -13.56 -10.53 -18.72
CA LYS A 65 -12.86 -9.30 -19.14
C LYS A 65 -13.04 -8.17 -18.14
N LYS A 66 -14.24 -8.00 -17.58
CA LYS A 66 -14.49 -7.00 -16.55
C LYS A 66 -13.62 -7.24 -15.33
N ILE A 67 -13.58 -8.47 -14.81
CA ILE A 67 -12.73 -8.83 -13.65
C ILE A 67 -11.25 -8.57 -13.98
N ALA A 68 -10.79 -8.94 -15.17
CA ALA A 68 -9.41 -8.70 -15.60
C ALA A 68 -9.07 -7.20 -15.62
N LEU A 69 -9.98 -6.36 -16.11
CA LEU A 69 -9.81 -4.90 -16.16
C LEU A 69 -9.77 -4.30 -14.75
N GLU A 70 -10.72 -4.66 -13.89
CA GLU A 70 -10.75 -4.18 -12.49
C GLU A 70 -9.46 -4.58 -11.74
N SER A 71 -9.00 -5.80 -11.94
CA SER A 71 -7.74 -6.30 -11.37
C SER A 71 -6.52 -5.57 -11.92
N GLY A 72 -6.48 -5.32 -13.23
CA GLY A 72 -5.42 -4.58 -13.90
C GLY A 72 -5.34 -3.12 -13.45
N ILE A 73 -6.48 -2.48 -13.23
CA ILE A 73 -6.57 -1.12 -12.69
C ILE A 73 -6.02 -1.07 -11.27
N GLY A 74 -6.39 -2.03 -10.41
CA GLY A 74 -5.86 -2.13 -9.04
C GLY A 74 -4.33 -2.24 -9.01
N ILE A 75 -3.76 -3.10 -9.86
CA ILE A 75 -2.29 -3.23 -10.00
C ILE A 75 -1.67 -1.94 -10.51
N THR A 76 -2.29 -1.29 -11.52
CA THR A 76 -1.78 -0.03 -12.08
C THR A 76 -1.73 1.07 -11.02
N ILE A 77 -2.78 1.21 -10.21
CA ILE A 77 -2.83 2.18 -9.12
C ILE A 77 -1.74 1.88 -8.07
N ALA A 78 -1.52 0.61 -7.73
CA ALA A 78 -0.46 0.21 -6.81
C ALA A 78 0.94 0.58 -7.31
N LEU A 79 1.20 0.43 -8.62
CA LEU A 79 2.46 0.82 -9.24
C LEU A 79 2.65 2.35 -9.24
N ILE A 80 1.60 3.11 -9.55
CA ILE A 80 1.64 4.58 -9.48
C ILE A 80 1.93 5.04 -8.05
N SER A 81 1.33 4.38 -7.06
CA SER A 81 1.56 4.67 -5.65
C SER A 81 3.04 4.52 -5.25
N LEU A 82 3.73 3.47 -5.73
CA LEU A 82 5.17 3.28 -5.48
C LEU A 82 5.99 4.46 -6.01
N ILE A 83 5.68 4.89 -7.24
CA ILE A 83 6.41 5.97 -7.91
C ILE A 83 6.16 7.30 -7.18
N LEU A 84 4.90 7.60 -6.84
CA LEU A 84 4.54 8.84 -6.14
C LEU A 84 5.20 8.93 -4.76
N THR A 85 5.22 7.84 -3.99
CA THR A 85 5.85 7.83 -2.66
C THR A 85 7.37 8.02 -2.75
N GLY A 86 8.02 7.39 -3.72
CA GLY A 86 9.44 7.60 -3.98
C GLY A 86 9.76 9.05 -4.35
N GLN A 87 8.92 9.69 -5.18
CA GLN A 87 9.08 11.09 -5.53
C GLN A 87 8.83 12.02 -4.35
N LEU A 88 7.81 11.77 -3.53
CA LEU A 88 7.55 12.61 -2.37
C LEU A 88 8.70 12.57 -1.36
N ALA A 89 9.34 11.41 -1.18
CA ALA A 89 10.49 11.26 -0.28
C ALA A 89 11.70 12.08 -0.75
N SER A 90 11.95 12.16 -2.06
CA SER A 90 13.07 12.94 -2.62
C SER A 90 12.85 14.46 -2.59
N PHE A 91 11.60 14.93 -2.47
CA PHE A 91 11.27 16.35 -2.31
C PHE A 91 11.47 16.88 -0.88
N PHE A 92 11.56 16.02 0.13
CA PHE A 92 11.79 16.41 1.54
C PHE A 92 13.23 16.17 2.02
N GLN A 93 14.11 15.68 1.14
CA GLN A 93 15.57 15.71 1.32
C GLN A 93 16.13 17.06 0.86
#